data_AF-G8Y3G3-F1
#
_entry.id   AF-G8Y3G3-F1
#
_cell.length_a   1.000
_cell.length_b   1.000
_cell.length_c   1.000
_cell.angle_alpha   90.00
_cell.angle_beta   90.00
_cell.angle_gamma   90.00
#
_symmetry.space_group_name_H-M   'P 1'
#
loop_
_entity.id
_entity.type
_entity.pdbx_description
1 polymer ?
#
loop_
_entity_poly.entity_id
_entity_poly.type
_entity_poly.pdbx_seq_one_letter_code
_entity_poly.pdbx_strand_id
1 'polypeptide(L)'
;MDDEKLKAAIHNAIWIYEQSSKSKKYQRITIGNESKITKSVLKYNRKNFIDLLSKRDYYSSKINKLLNEALTDSDIVSDHKKDVQGTKLEPRYIANRYHAMRYLETIILSDSSKKERIRTLITKHFDLQSHLKEIRESIIAKYKSANDPETKSILKEELNKWEEKAIYNLKNYSIETNEVMTDLKIPFFYIDPDYLYPDLDKDKIYMLNLMAEKVISSERH
;
A
#
# COMPACT_ATOMS: atom_id res chain seq x y z
N MET A 1 -29.13 1.10 -6.53
CA MET A 1 -27.86 0.59 -5.99
C MET A 1 -26.78 1.61 -6.32
N ASP A 2 -25.99 2.04 -5.33
CA ASP A 2 -24.90 3.01 -5.53
C ASP A 2 -23.66 2.35 -6.17
N ASP A 3 -22.70 3.17 -6.61
CA ASP A 3 -21.51 2.70 -7.32
C ASP A 3 -20.54 1.94 -6.40
N GLU A 4 -20.49 2.25 -5.11
CA GLU A 4 -19.66 1.53 -4.15
C GLU A 4 -20.16 0.09 -3.92
N LYS A 5 -21.48 -0.10 -3.77
CA LYS A 5 -22.08 -1.44 -3.69
C LYS A 5 -21.88 -2.23 -4.97
N LEU A 6 -21.90 -1.56 -6.13
CA LEU A 6 -21.57 -2.20 -7.41
C LEU A 6 -20.12 -2.67 -7.47
N LYS A 7 -19.17 -1.81 -7.08
CA LYS A 7 -17.74 -2.18 -7.00
C LYS A 7 -17.52 -3.37 -6.08
N ALA A 8 -18.09 -3.34 -4.86
CA ALA A 8 -17.99 -4.46 -3.92
C ALA A 8 -18.63 -5.75 -4.45
N ALA A 9 -19.73 -5.65 -5.21
CA ALA A 9 -20.36 -6.81 -5.84
C ALA A 9 -19.51 -7.39 -6.98
N ILE A 10 -18.83 -6.55 -7.77
CA ILE A 10 -17.87 -6.97 -8.80
C ILE A 10 -16.68 -7.68 -8.14
N HIS A 11 -16.11 -7.08 -7.09
CA HIS A 11 -15.03 -7.68 -6.31
C HIS A 11 -15.39 -9.08 -5.82
N ASN A 12 -16.55 -9.22 -5.15
CA ASN A 12 -17.02 -10.50 -4.66
C ASN A 12 -17.24 -11.52 -5.78
N ALA A 13 -17.78 -11.10 -6.93
CA ALA A 13 -17.99 -12.00 -8.06
C ALA A 13 -16.67 -12.52 -8.65
N ILE A 14 -15.65 -11.65 -8.78
CA ILE A 14 -14.31 -12.01 -9.25
C ILE A 14 -13.64 -12.95 -8.24
N TRP A 15 -13.68 -12.60 -6.96
CA TRP A 15 -13.06 -13.39 -5.90
C TRP A 15 -13.65 -14.80 -5.81
N ILE A 16 -14.99 -14.93 -5.77
CA ILE A 16 -15.67 -16.23 -5.75
C ILE A 16 -15.32 -17.05 -6.99
N TYR A 17 -15.23 -16.41 -8.16
CA TYR A 17 -14.93 -17.09 -9.41
C TYR A 17 -13.49 -17.64 -9.45
N GLU A 18 -12.49 -16.86 -9.03
CA GLU A 18 -11.09 -17.31 -8.98
C GLU A 18 -10.88 -18.50 -8.04
N GLN A 19 -11.57 -18.51 -6.89
CA GLN A 19 -11.53 -19.62 -5.93
C GLN A 19 -12.27 -20.87 -6.41
N SER A 20 -13.08 -20.77 -7.47
CA SER A 20 -13.85 -21.90 -7.99
C SER A 20 -13.01 -22.78 -8.91
N SER A 21 -13.32 -24.09 -8.95
CA SER A 21 -12.75 -25.03 -9.93
C SER A 21 -13.06 -24.67 -11.40
N LYS A 22 -13.99 -23.72 -11.63
CA LYS A 22 -14.42 -23.23 -12.94
C LYS A 22 -13.63 -22.01 -13.43
N SER A 23 -12.66 -21.52 -12.65
CA SER A 23 -11.82 -20.35 -12.94
C SER A 23 -11.07 -20.42 -14.29
N LYS A 24 -10.91 -21.63 -14.85
CA LYS A 24 -10.27 -21.86 -16.16
C LYS A 24 -11.09 -21.42 -17.38
N LYS A 25 -12.41 -21.25 -17.25
CA LYS A 25 -13.32 -21.02 -18.40
C LYS A 25 -13.27 -19.58 -18.93
N TYR A 26 -13.25 -18.63 -18.02
CA TYR A 26 -13.22 -17.19 -18.26
C TYR A 26 -11.91 -16.62 -17.72
N GLN A 27 -10.87 -16.73 -18.53
CA GLN A 27 -9.48 -16.44 -18.11
C GLN A 27 -9.22 -14.96 -17.82
N ARG A 28 -10.09 -14.06 -18.27
CA ARG A 28 -9.93 -12.61 -18.09
C ARG A 28 -10.42 -12.14 -16.72
N ILE A 29 -11.22 -12.95 -16.03
CA ILE A 29 -11.76 -12.64 -14.70
C ILE A 29 -10.67 -12.96 -13.67
N THR A 30 -9.81 -11.98 -13.42
CA THR A 30 -8.77 -12.06 -12.41
C THR A 30 -8.78 -10.83 -11.51
N ILE A 31 -8.26 -10.96 -10.28
CA ILE A 31 -8.09 -9.81 -9.38
C ILE A 31 -7.21 -8.73 -10.04
N GLY A 32 -6.18 -9.13 -10.79
CA GLY A 32 -5.31 -8.20 -11.51
C GLY A 32 -6.01 -7.40 -12.62
N ASN A 33 -7.21 -7.82 -13.04
CA ASN A 33 -8.03 -7.16 -14.04
C ASN A 33 -9.24 -6.42 -13.43
N GLU A 34 -9.45 -6.51 -12.12
CA GLU A 34 -10.65 -6.02 -11.42
C GLU A 34 -10.93 -4.55 -11.69
N SER A 35 -9.90 -3.68 -11.62
CA SER A 35 -10.04 -2.23 -11.86
C SER A 35 -10.58 -1.94 -13.26
N LYS A 36 -10.03 -2.60 -14.30
CA LYS A 36 -10.47 -2.44 -15.69
C LYS A 36 -11.87 -3.01 -15.92
N ILE A 37 -12.15 -4.19 -15.37
CA ILE A 37 -13.48 -4.81 -15.42
C ILE A 37 -14.51 -3.88 -14.79
N THR A 38 -14.21 -3.37 -13.60
CA THR A 38 -15.08 -2.46 -12.85
C THR A 38 -15.38 -1.18 -13.65
N LYS A 39 -14.34 -0.52 -14.18
CA LYS A 39 -14.52 0.66 -15.03
C LYS A 39 -15.39 0.38 -16.26
N SER A 40 -15.12 -0.72 -16.95
CA SER A 40 -15.88 -1.11 -18.16
C SER A 40 -17.33 -1.45 -17.84
N VAL A 41 -17.58 -2.22 -16.77
CA VAL A 41 -18.94 -2.59 -16.33
C VAL A 41 -19.73 -1.36 -15.91
N LEU A 42 -19.15 -0.48 -15.10
CA LEU A 42 -19.85 0.74 -14.65
C LEU A 42 -20.16 1.69 -15.82
N LYS A 43 -19.27 1.76 -16.82
CA LYS A 43 -19.44 2.67 -17.97
C LYS A 43 -20.43 2.14 -19.00
N TYR A 44 -20.39 0.85 -19.33
CA TYR A 44 -21.12 0.31 -20.49
C TYR A 44 -22.19 -0.72 -20.13
N ASN A 45 -22.03 -1.46 -19.02
CA ASN A 45 -22.87 -2.63 -18.71
C ASN A 45 -23.59 -2.53 -17.36
N ARG A 46 -23.68 -1.34 -16.77
CA ARG A 46 -24.17 -1.12 -15.40
C ARG A 46 -25.56 -1.70 -15.16
N LYS A 47 -26.54 -1.39 -16.03
CA LYS A 47 -27.93 -1.86 -15.89
C LYS A 47 -28.02 -3.39 -15.99
N ASN A 48 -27.39 -3.97 -17.02
CA ASN A 48 -27.34 -5.43 -17.20
C ASN A 48 -26.71 -6.15 -16.01
N PHE A 49 -25.63 -5.60 -15.45
CA PHE A 49 -24.97 -6.20 -14.31
C PHE A 49 -25.84 -6.16 -13.04
N ILE A 50 -26.56 -5.06 -12.78
CA ILE A 50 -27.53 -4.97 -11.68
C ILE A 50 -28.63 -6.02 -11.83
N ASP A 51 -29.18 -6.17 -13.02
CA ASP A 51 -30.25 -7.14 -13.29
C ASP A 51 -29.76 -8.58 -13.09
N LEU A 52 -28.53 -8.90 -13.52
CA LEU A 52 -27.94 -10.22 -13.29
C LEU A 52 -27.64 -10.46 -11.80
N LEU A 53 -27.17 -9.46 -11.06
CA LEU A 53 -26.95 -9.54 -9.62
C LEU A 53 -28.24 -9.82 -8.84
N SER A 54 -29.37 -9.23 -9.25
CA SER A 54 -30.67 -9.48 -8.61
C SER A 54 -31.10 -10.95 -8.67
N LYS A 55 -30.52 -11.73 -9.60
CA LYS A 55 -30.79 -13.17 -9.83
C LYS A 55 -29.50 -13.99 -9.75
N ARG A 56 -28.55 -13.57 -8.90
CA ARG A 56 -27.19 -14.11 -8.77
C ARG A 56 -27.13 -15.64 -8.71
N ASP A 57 -28.03 -16.27 -7.95
CA ASP A 57 -27.99 -17.70 -7.69
C ASP A 57 -28.25 -18.54 -8.98
N TYR A 58 -28.96 -17.97 -9.95
CA TYR A 58 -29.24 -18.60 -11.25
C TYR A 58 -28.30 -18.11 -12.36
N TYR A 59 -27.72 -16.92 -12.22
CA TYR A 59 -26.98 -16.26 -13.29
C TYR A 59 -25.49 -16.06 -13.05
N SER A 60 -24.90 -16.78 -12.09
CA SER A 60 -23.44 -16.81 -11.88
C SER A 60 -22.63 -16.98 -13.17
N SER A 61 -23.04 -17.89 -14.07
CA SER A 61 -22.34 -18.05 -15.36
C SER A 61 -22.50 -16.86 -16.31
N LYS A 62 -23.63 -16.15 -16.27
CA LYS A 62 -23.87 -14.95 -17.10
C LYS A 62 -23.11 -13.74 -16.54
N ILE A 63 -23.06 -13.63 -15.22
CA ILE A 63 -22.23 -12.64 -14.51
C ILE A 63 -20.77 -12.84 -14.93
N ASN A 64 -20.24 -14.06 -14.82
CA ASN A 64 -18.86 -14.34 -15.21
C ASN A 64 -18.61 -14.04 -16.69
N LYS A 65 -19.52 -14.45 -17.57
CA LYS A 65 -19.43 -14.12 -19.01
C LYS A 65 -19.33 -12.60 -19.24
N LEU A 66 -20.21 -11.82 -18.61
CA LEU A 66 -20.22 -10.35 -18.72
C LEU A 66 -18.92 -9.74 -18.19
N LEU A 67 -18.43 -10.20 -17.03
CA LEU A 67 -17.16 -9.72 -16.46
C LEU A 67 -15.96 -10.02 -17.37
N ASN A 68 -15.96 -11.19 -18.02
CA ASN A 68 -14.91 -11.58 -18.96
C ASN A 68 -14.98 -10.77 -20.27
N GLU A 69 -16.19 -10.48 -20.76
CA GLU A 69 -16.44 -9.68 -21.97
C GLU A 69 -16.23 -8.18 -21.74
N ALA A 70 -16.13 -7.74 -20.49
CA ALA A 70 -15.83 -6.35 -20.15
C ALA A 70 -14.43 -5.92 -20.60
N LEU A 71 -13.54 -6.86 -20.94
CA LEU A 71 -12.20 -6.62 -21.45
C LEU A 71 -12.04 -7.15 -22.88
N THR A 72 -11.39 -6.37 -23.73
CA THR A 72 -10.95 -6.80 -25.07
C THR A 72 -9.52 -7.34 -25.03
N ASP A 73 -9.06 -8.08 -26.06
CA ASP A 73 -7.70 -8.63 -26.09
C ASP A 73 -6.59 -7.56 -26.04
N SER A 74 -6.89 -6.33 -26.43
CA SER A 74 -6.01 -5.16 -26.24
C SER A 74 -5.99 -4.61 -24.81
N ASP A 75 -7.03 -4.89 -24.01
CA ASP A 75 -7.11 -4.48 -22.60
C ASP A 75 -6.43 -5.49 -21.67
N ILE A 76 -6.26 -6.73 -22.15
CA ILE A 76 -5.56 -7.79 -21.45
C ILE A 76 -4.09 -7.41 -21.38
N VAL A 77 -3.58 -7.22 -20.17
CA VAL A 77 -2.13 -7.17 -19.95
C VAL A 77 -1.59 -8.49 -20.49
N SER A 78 -0.74 -8.44 -21.52
CA SER A 78 -0.21 -9.66 -22.15
C SER A 78 0.31 -10.58 -21.07
N ASP A 79 -0.09 -11.84 -21.18
CA ASP A 79 0.22 -12.92 -20.26
C ASP A 79 1.73 -12.90 -19.97
N HIS A 80 2.13 -12.29 -18.86
CA HIS A 80 3.44 -12.54 -18.28
C HIS A 80 3.38 -14.01 -17.87
N LYS A 81 3.93 -14.84 -18.77
CA LYS A 81 4.16 -16.28 -18.65
C LYS A 81 3.89 -16.78 -17.23
N LYS A 82 2.82 -17.56 -17.10
CA LYS A 82 2.60 -18.44 -15.95
C LYS A 82 3.82 -19.34 -15.81
N ASP A 83 4.78 -18.93 -14.97
CA ASP A 83 5.74 -19.86 -14.43
C ASP A 83 5.01 -20.78 -13.45
N VAL A 84 5.42 -22.04 -13.51
CA VAL A 84 4.83 -23.26 -12.92
C VAL A 84 4.72 -23.20 -11.38
N GLN A 85 5.14 -22.11 -10.72
CA GLN A 85 5.07 -21.88 -9.28
C GLN A 85 3.93 -20.97 -8.77
N GLY A 86 3.16 -20.30 -9.64
CA GLY A 86 2.02 -19.50 -9.22
C GLY A 86 2.38 -18.17 -8.54
N THR A 87 1.75 -17.11 -9.02
CA THR A 87 1.68 -15.75 -8.43
C THR A 87 2.98 -14.94 -8.42
N LYS A 88 3.30 -14.32 -9.56
CA LYS A 88 3.96 -13.00 -9.54
C LYS A 88 2.90 -12.00 -9.09
N LEU A 89 2.78 -11.80 -7.78
CA LEU A 89 1.83 -10.86 -7.18
C LEU A 89 2.20 -9.46 -7.67
N GLU A 90 1.35 -8.85 -8.51
CA GLU A 90 1.49 -7.44 -8.85
C GLU A 90 1.21 -6.61 -7.58
N PRO A 91 2.17 -5.81 -7.09
CA PRO A 91 2.07 -5.16 -5.78
C PRO A 91 0.87 -4.20 -5.67
N ARG A 92 0.39 -3.68 -6.82
CA ARG A 92 -0.79 -2.80 -6.91
C ARG A 92 -2.10 -3.44 -6.47
N TYR A 93 -2.17 -4.77 -6.51
CA TYR A 93 -3.38 -5.53 -6.17
C TYR A 93 -3.23 -6.33 -4.89
N ILE A 94 -2.11 -6.18 -4.18
CA ILE A 94 -1.91 -6.85 -2.89
C ILE A 94 -2.76 -6.14 -1.86
N ALA A 95 -3.83 -6.84 -1.43
CA ALA A 95 -4.83 -6.28 -0.54
C ALA A 95 -4.88 -6.90 0.86
N ASN A 96 -3.93 -7.76 1.23
CA ASN A 96 -3.83 -8.28 2.58
C ASN A 96 -2.37 -8.38 3.07
N ARG A 97 -2.19 -8.31 4.39
CA ARG A 97 -0.88 -8.33 5.06
C ARG A 97 -0.07 -9.60 4.78
N TYR A 98 -0.73 -10.75 4.65
CA TYR A 98 -0.06 -12.03 4.41
C TYR A 98 0.66 -12.03 3.05
N HIS A 99 -0.01 -11.61 1.98
CA HIS A 99 0.60 -11.49 0.66
C HIS A 99 1.62 -10.36 0.60
N ALA A 100 1.39 -9.24 1.30
CA ALA A 100 2.35 -8.14 1.38
C ALA A 100 3.66 -8.58 2.03
N MET A 101 3.59 -9.32 3.14
CA MET A 101 4.75 -9.89 3.81
C MET A 101 5.52 -10.85 2.88
N ARG A 102 4.81 -11.78 2.23
CA ARG A 102 5.46 -12.72 1.28
C ARG A 102 6.10 -11.99 0.11
N TYR A 103 5.48 -10.95 -0.42
CA TYR A 103 6.04 -10.15 -1.51
C TYR A 103 7.30 -9.42 -1.06
N LEU A 104 7.25 -8.80 0.13
CA LEU A 104 8.40 -8.12 0.72
C LEU A 104 9.59 -9.08 0.85
N GLU A 105 9.38 -10.26 1.44
CA GLU A 105 10.46 -11.24 1.64
C GLU A 105 11.02 -11.80 0.33
N THR A 106 10.16 -12.10 -0.64
CA THR A 106 10.59 -12.81 -1.85
C THR A 106 11.06 -11.90 -2.98
N ILE A 107 10.59 -10.64 -3.06
CA ILE A 107 10.87 -9.74 -4.20
C ILE A 107 11.68 -8.50 -3.79
N ILE A 108 11.50 -8.01 -2.57
CA ILE A 108 12.12 -6.77 -2.11
C ILE A 108 13.38 -7.05 -1.31
N LEU A 109 13.28 -7.86 -0.26
CA LEU A 109 14.39 -8.14 0.65
C LEU A 109 15.38 -9.17 0.10
N SER A 110 14.98 -9.94 -0.91
CA SER A 110 15.88 -10.82 -1.67
C SER A 110 16.81 -10.06 -2.63
N ASP A 111 16.45 -8.82 -2.98
CA ASP A 111 17.24 -7.93 -3.82
C ASP A 111 18.12 -7.03 -2.95
N SER A 112 19.44 -7.22 -3.03
CA SER A 112 20.41 -6.50 -2.20
C SER A 112 20.37 -4.99 -2.41
N SER A 113 20.12 -4.52 -3.64
CA SER A 113 20.05 -3.10 -3.96
C SER A 113 18.81 -2.45 -3.35
N LYS A 114 17.64 -3.11 -3.45
CA LYS A 114 16.41 -2.63 -2.81
C LYS A 114 16.51 -2.65 -1.30
N LYS A 115 17.06 -3.75 -0.74
CA LYS A 115 17.32 -3.87 0.70
C LYS A 115 18.21 -2.73 1.20
N GLU A 116 19.26 -2.39 0.46
CA GLU A 116 20.18 -1.31 0.83
C GLU A 116 19.52 0.07 0.75
N ARG A 117 18.68 0.32 -0.26
CA ARG A 117 17.89 1.56 -0.32
C ARG A 117 16.97 1.71 0.90
N ILE A 118 16.30 0.64 1.31
CA ILE A 118 15.45 0.63 2.52
C ILE A 118 16.30 0.87 3.77
N ARG A 119 17.45 0.19 3.89
CA ARG A 119 18.39 0.39 5.01
C ARG A 119 18.83 1.85 5.10
N THR A 120 19.32 2.42 4.01
CA THR A 120 19.78 3.80 3.95
C THR A 120 18.68 4.75 4.43
N LEU A 121 17.44 4.55 3.98
CA LEU A 121 16.31 5.36 4.40
C LEU A 121 16.04 5.24 5.92
N ILE A 122 16.06 4.02 6.47
CA ILE A 122 15.88 3.78 7.90
C ILE A 122 16.97 4.46 8.72
N THR A 123 18.24 4.30 8.33
CA THR A 123 19.37 4.94 9.01
C THR A 123 19.24 6.46 8.98
N LYS A 124 18.86 7.02 7.83
CA LYS A 124 18.64 8.47 7.67
C LYS A 124 17.58 9.00 8.66
N HIS A 125 16.49 8.27 8.88
CA HIS A 125 15.46 8.62 9.88
C HIS A 125 15.99 8.51 11.30
N PHE A 126 16.75 7.46 11.61
CA PHE A 126 17.32 7.26 12.94
C PHE A 126 18.31 8.38 13.31
N ASP A 127 19.18 8.74 12.37
CA ASP A 127 20.15 9.83 12.54
C ASP A 127 19.44 11.18 12.75
N LEU A 128 18.39 11.46 11.97
CA LEU A 128 17.59 12.67 12.15
C LEU A 128 16.93 12.73 13.53
N GLN A 129 16.30 11.63 13.98
CA GLN A 129 15.64 11.57 15.29
C GLN A 129 16.64 11.76 16.43
N SER A 130 17.81 11.13 16.32
CA SER A 130 18.90 11.25 17.29
C SER A 130 19.41 12.70 17.35
N HIS A 131 19.67 13.31 16.20
CA HIS A 131 20.12 14.69 16.12
C HIS A 131 19.09 15.69 16.67
N LEU A 132 17.80 15.51 16.35
CA LEU A 132 16.72 16.35 16.88
C LEU A 132 16.62 16.24 18.40
N LYS A 133 16.78 15.03 18.94
CA LYS A 133 16.81 14.78 20.39
C LYS A 133 17.98 15.50 21.06
N GLU A 134 19.19 15.40 20.51
CA GLU A 134 20.38 16.09 21.04
C GLU A 134 20.19 17.60 21.08
N ILE A 135 19.64 18.20 20.02
CA ILE A 135 19.34 19.64 20.00
C ILE A 135 18.35 20.00 21.09
N ARG A 136 17.27 19.22 21.25
CA ARG A 136 16.26 19.46 22.28
C ARG A 136 16.87 19.40 23.69
N GLU A 137 17.69 18.39 23.95
CA GLU A 137 18.36 18.22 25.24
C GLU A 137 19.36 19.35 25.51
N SER A 138 20.07 19.82 24.49
CA SER A 138 20.97 20.98 24.58
C SER A 138 20.22 22.27 24.92
N ILE A 139 19.08 22.54 24.26
CA ILE A 139 18.21 23.68 24.59
C ILE A 139 17.76 23.60 26.05
N ILE A 140 17.27 22.43 26.50
CA ILE A 140 16.81 22.23 27.87
C ILE A 140 17.98 22.42 28.86
N ALA A 141 19.15 21.87 28.56
CA ALA A 141 20.33 21.97 29.42
C ALA A 141 20.81 23.41 29.59
N LYS A 142 20.77 24.21 28.51
CA LYS A 142 21.16 25.63 28.51
C LYS A 142 20.37 26.47 29.52
N TYR A 143 19.12 26.11 29.80
CA TYR A 143 18.23 26.87 30.68
C TYR A 143 17.89 26.16 31.99
N LYS A 144 18.56 25.03 32.30
CA LYS A 144 18.23 24.13 33.42
C LYS A 144 18.42 24.75 34.82
N SER A 145 19.28 25.75 34.96
CA SER A 145 19.63 26.40 36.23
C SER A 145 18.82 27.66 36.53
N ALA A 146 18.06 28.17 35.56
CA ALA A 146 17.35 29.44 35.66
C ALA A 146 15.88 29.21 36.00
N ASN A 147 15.43 29.71 37.14
CA ASN A 147 14.06 29.56 37.62
C ASN A 147 13.20 30.83 37.43
N ASP A 148 13.78 31.88 36.86
CA ASP A 148 13.10 33.15 36.63
C ASP A 148 12.10 33.06 35.45
N PRO A 149 11.03 33.89 35.46
CA PRO A 149 9.98 33.87 34.44
C PRO A 149 10.48 34.23 33.03
N GLU A 150 11.47 35.11 32.93
CA GLU A 150 12.01 35.58 31.66
C GLU A 150 12.74 34.45 30.93
N THR A 151 13.61 33.73 31.64
CA THR A 151 14.34 32.58 31.09
C THR A 151 13.41 31.44 30.70
N LYS A 152 12.33 31.21 31.46
CA LYS A 152 11.28 30.24 31.07
C LYS A 152 10.56 30.64 29.79
N SER A 153 10.34 31.94 29.57
CA SER A 153 9.74 32.45 28.34
C SER A 153 10.67 32.23 27.15
N ILE A 154 11.96 32.52 27.30
CA ILE A 154 12.98 32.32 26.25
C ILE A 154 13.11 30.82 25.91
N LEU A 155 13.19 29.95 26.91
CA LEU A 155 13.21 28.50 26.71
C LEU A 155 12.01 28.02 25.90
N LYS A 156 10.80 28.49 26.24
CA LYS A 156 9.58 28.11 25.52
C LYS A 156 9.63 28.55 24.06
N GLU A 157 10.11 29.76 23.80
CA GLU A 157 10.23 30.26 22.42
C GLU A 157 11.26 29.46 21.61
N GLU A 158 12.44 29.14 22.19
CA GLU A 158 13.44 28.31 21.52
C GLU A 158 12.92 26.88 21.26
N LEU A 159 12.21 26.28 22.23
CA LEU A 159 11.58 24.97 22.04
C LEU A 159 10.51 24.99 20.95
N ASN A 160 9.68 26.03 20.88
CA ASN A 160 8.69 26.17 19.81
C ASN A 160 9.36 26.26 18.43
N LYS A 161 10.40 27.08 18.29
CA LYS A 161 11.17 27.19 17.03
C LYS A 161 11.81 25.85 16.65
N TRP A 162 12.33 25.11 17.63
CA TRP A 162 12.84 23.76 17.41
C TRP A 162 11.73 22.79 16.98
N GLU A 163 10.56 22.81 17.61
CA GLU A 163 9.41 21.96 17.25
C GLU A 163 8.95 22.21 15.81
N GLU A 164 8.83 23.47 15.41
CA GLU A 164 8.47 23.84 14.02
C GLU A 164 9.47 23.27 13.02
N LYS A 165 10.77 23.40 13.30
CA LYS A 165 11.85 22.85 12.46
C LYS A 165 11.84 21.31 12.44
N ALA A 166 11.58 20.68 13.58
CA ALA A 166 11.46 19.23 13.70
C ALA A 166 10.29 18.70 12.87
N ILE A 167 9.11 19.31 12.99
CA ILE A 167 7.91 18.97 12.21
C ILE A 167 8.18 19.13 10.72
N TYR A 168 8.83 20.21 10.30
CA TYR A 168 9.19 20.44 8.90
C TYR A 168 10.09 19.33 8.36
N ASN A 169 11.16 18.98 9.09
CA ASN A 169 12.07 17.91 8.67
C ASN A 169 11.38 16.55 8.59
N LEU A 170 10.56 16.21 9.59
CA LEU A 170 9.80 14.95 9.62
C LEU A 170 8.81 14.85 8.46
N LYS A 171 8.16 15.96 8.08
CA LYS A 171 7.28 16.00 6.90
C LYS A 171 8.04 15.72 5.60
N ASN A 172 9.19 16.37 5.40
CA ASN A 172 10.00 16.15 4.19
C ASN A 172 10.47 14.70 4.08
N TYR A 173 10.90 14.11 5.19
CA TYR A 173 11.32 12.71 5.23
C TYR A 173 10.14 11.75 5.04
N SER A 174 8.94 12.10 5.50
CA SER A 174 7.72 11.32 5.22
C SER A 174 7.38 11.32 3.72
N ILE A 175 7.57 12.45 3.03
CA ILE A 175 7.41 12.54 1.56
C ILE A 175 8.43 11.64 0.86
N GLU A 176 9.71 11.81 1.16
CA GLU A 176 10.79 10.99 0.60
C GLU A 176 10.56 9.49 0.86
N THR A 177 10.08 9.14 2.06
CA THR A 177 9.71 7.76 2.40
C THR A 177 8.63 7.25 1.47
N ASN A 178 7.54 8.00 1.27
CA ASN A 178 6.49 7.58 0.35
C ASN A 178 7.02 7.41 -1.08
N GLU A 179 7.82 8.35 -1.58
CA GLU A 179 8.43 8.29 -2.91
C GLU A 179 9.28 7.03 -3.09
N VAL A 180 10.20 6.77 -2.15
CA VAL A 180 11.05 5.57 -2.19
C VAL A 180 10.22 4.29 -2.13
N MET A 181 9.20 4.23 -1.26
CA MET A 181 8.36 3.04 -1.15
C MET A 181 7.50 2.81 -2.41
N THR A 182 7.00 3.87 -3.03
CA THR A 182 6.28 3.81 -4.30
C THR A 182 7.20 3.35 -5.44
N ASP A 183 8.42 3.90 -5.53
CA ASP A 183 9.43 3.51 -6.53
C ASP A 183 9.84 2.04 -6.41
N LEU A 184 10.02 1.57 -5.17
CA LEU A 184 10.33 0.18 -4.88
C LEU A 184 9.13 -0.75 -5.05
N LYS A 185 7.95 -0.20 -5.35
CA LYS A 185 6.68 -0.91 -5.51
C LYS A 185 6.32 -1.71 -4.26
N ILE A 186 6.53 -1.12 -3.09
CA ILE A 186 6.16 -1.74 -1.81
C ILE A 186 4.63 -1.80 -1.70
N PRO A 187 4.05 -2.95 -1.30
CA PRO A 187 2.61 -3.07 -1.08
C PRO A 187 2.07 -1.98 -0.15
N PHE A 188 0.84 -1.52 -0.39
CA PHE A 188 0.17 -0.40 0.32
C PHE A 188 0.75 1.00 0.05
N PHE A 189 2.02 1.12 -0.37
CA PHE A 189 2.59 2.37 -0.88
C PHE A 189 2.43 2.50 -2.40
N TYR A 190 2.21 1.38 -3.08
CA TYR A 190 2.02 1.30 -4.51
C TYR A 190 0.71 0.57 -4.80
N ILE A 191 -0.41 1.27 -4.60
CA ILE A 191 -1.77 0.76 -4.85
C ILE A 191 -2.36 1.38 -6.11
N ASP A 192 -3.31 0.70 -6.73
CA ASP A 192 -4.16 1.31 -7.76
C ASP A 192 -5.04 2.41 -7.11
N PRO A 193 -5.01 3.67 -7.59
CA PRO A 193 -5.84 4.76 -7.06
C PRO A 193 -7.33 4.47 -7.08
N ASP A 194 -7.78 3.60 -7.98
CA ASP A 194 -9.20 3.22 -8.11
C ASP A 194 -9.61 2.10 -7.15
N TYR A 195 -8.67 1.53 -6.40
CA TYR A 195 -8.91 0.45 -5.44
C TYR A 195 -9.24 1.00 -4.05
N LEU A 196 -10.42 0.68 -3.55
CA LEU A 196 -10.92 1.19 -2.27
C LEU A 196 -10.32 0.36 -1.12
N TYR A 197 -9.35 0.95 -0.42
CA TYR A 197 -8.62 0.28 0.65
C TYR A 197 -9.11 0.73 2.03
N PRO A 198 -9.63 -0.16 2.89
CA PRO A 198 -10.33 0.24 4.11
C PRO A 198 -9.45 0.82 5.22
N ASP A 199 -8.16 0.41 5.31
CA ASP A 199 -7.27 0.85 6.40
C ASP A 199 -5.81 1.03 5.93
N LEU A 200 -5.63 1.83 4.87
CA LEU A 200 -4.35 1.96 4.16
C LEU A 200 -3.21 2.46 5.06
N ASP A 201 -3.48 3.42 5.94
CA ASP A 201 -2.45 4.03 6.76
C ASP A 201 -1.91 3.07 7.82
N LYS A 202 -2.78 2.27 8.46
CA LYS A 202 -2.32 1.25 9.40
C LYS A 202 -1.51 0.17 8.71
N ASP A 203 -1.86 -0.20 7.49
CA ASP A 203 -1.15 -1.22 6.73
C ASP A 203 0.19 -0.72 6.17
N LYS A 204 0.28 0.57 5.81
CA LYS A 204 1.57 1.23 5.56
C LYS A 204 2.48 1.20 6.79
N ILE A 205 1.95 1.57 7.96
CA ILE A 205 2.70 1.52 9.23
C ILE A 205 3.18 0.10 9.53
N TYR A 206 2.31 -0.90 9.35
CA TYR A 206 2.67 -2.31 9.51
C TYR A 206 3.86 -2.70 8.61
N MET A 207 3.83 -2.31 7.33
CA MET A 207 4.92 -2.60 6.40
C MET A 207 6.23 -1.91 6.80
N LEU A 208 6.18 -0.65 7.24
CA LEU A 208 7.35 0.07 7.73
C LEU A 208 8.00 -0.65 8.92
N ASN A 209 7.19 -1.06 9.90
CA ASN A 209 7.67 -1.80 11.07
C ASN A 209 8.28 -3.14 10.67
N LEU A 210 7.63 -3.88 9.78
CA LEU A 210 8.12 -5.16 9.27
C LEU A 210 9.46 -5.00 8.54
N MET A 211 9.61 -3.97 7.71
CA MET A 211 10.87 -3.69 7.02
C MET A 211 11.98 -3.31 8.00
N ALA A 212 11.69 -2.44 8.97
CA ALA A 212 12.64 -2.10 10.02
C ALA A 212 13.12 -3.35 10.76
N GLU A 213 12.20 -4.20 11.20
CA GLU A 213 12.53 -5.47 11.86
C GLU A 213 13.40 -6.36 10.95
N LYS A 214 12.99 -6.60 9.70
CA LYS A 214 13.65 -7.57 8.82
C LYS A 214 14.99 -7.09 8.27
N VAL A 215 15.15 -5.79 8.02
CA VAL A 215 16.40 -5.21 7.52
C VAL A 215 17.42 -5.12 8.66
N ILE A 216 17.01 -4.64 9.83
CA ILE A 216 17.89 -4.48 11.00
C ILE A 216 18.24 -5.84 11.64
N SER A 217 17.28 -6.78 11.74
CA SER A 217 17.53 -8.09 12.39
C SER A 217 18.33 -9.07 11.53
N SER A 218 18.48 -8.81 10.23
CA SER A 218 19.27 -9.66 9.33
C SER A 218 20.79 -9.62 9.58
N GLU A 219 21.23 -8.89 10.60
CA GLU A 219 22.63 -8.74 11.03
C GLU A 219 22.96 -9.48 12.35
N ARG A 220 22.00 -10.21 12.93
CA ARG A 220 22.21 -11.03 14.16
C ARG A 220 22.40 -12.53 13.90
N HIS A 221 22.59 -12.96 12.65
CA HIS A 221 22.88 -14.34 12.29
C HIS A 221 24.06 -14.45 11.34
#